data_AF-A0A1G2VQB8-F1
#
_entry.id   AF-A0A1G2VQB8-F1
#
_cell.length_a   1.000
_cell.length_b   1.000
_cell.length_c   1.000
_cell.angle_alpha   90.00
_cell.angle_beta   90.00
_cell.angle_gamma   90.00
#
_symmetry.space_group_name_H-M   'P 1'
#
loop_
_entity.id
_entity.type
_entity.pdbx_description
1 polymer ?
#
loop_
_entity_poly.entity_id
_entity_poly.type
_entity_poly.pdbx_seq_one_letter_code
_entity_poly.pdbx_strand_id
1 'polypeptide(L)'
;MDLDHTISYFRHGILFKPRQLFKAISDEADPWVDQRNLLHSIFSWAAISIVLLTINFNFGLVFSIAYFFHLVFDALDGADFYPFFPFKRFVIKGFVKYFSNQEIIFDTCLILVLTTLFII
;
A
#
# COMPACT_ATOMS: atom_id res chain seq x y z
N MET A 1 -0.89 4.50 -6.55
CA MET A 1 0.08 3.57 -7.15
C MET A 1 1.46 4.04 -6.77
N ASP A 2 2.19 3.24 -6.03
CA ASP A 2 3.53 3.54 -5.53
C ASP A 2 4.63 3.06 -6.51
N LEU A 3 5.87 3.21 -6.06
CA LEU A 3 7.05 2.98 -6.87
C LEU A 3 7.32 1.47 -7.09
N ASP A 4 6.96 0.57 -6.17
CA ASP A 4 7.15 -0.88 -6.39
C ASP A 4 6.26 -1.35 -7.56
N HIS A 5 4.99 -0.95 -7.57
CA HIS A 5 4.08 -1.21 -8.69
C HIS A 5 4.61 -0.63 -10.01
N THR A 6 5.08 0.62 -9.99
CA THR A 6 5.59 1.29 -11.20
C THR A 6 6.82 0.57 -11.75
N ILE A 7 7.74 0.14 -10.88
CA ILE A 7 8.93 -0.63 -11.25
C ILE A 7 8.53 -1.99 -11.83
N SER A 8 7.58 -2.71 -11.21
CA SER A 8 7.05 -3.97 -11.72
C SER A 8 6.50 -3.79 -13.14
N TYR A 9 5.61 -2.82 -13.35
CA TYR A 9 5.00 -2.57 -14.65
C TYR A 9 6.01 -2.17 -15.73
N PHE A 10 7.07 -1.46 -15.35
CA PHE A 10 8.18 -1.17 -16.25
C PHE A 10 8.94 -2.45 -16.62
N ARG A 11 9.31 -3.28 -15.64
CA ARG A 11 10.02 -4.55 -15.84
C ARG A 11 9.26 -5.52 -16.75
N HIS A 12 7.95 -5.58 -16.60
CA HIS A 12 7.09 -6.46 -17.41
C HIS A 12 6.61 -5.80 -18.71
N GLY A 13 7.07 -4.59 -19.01
CA GLY A 13 6.80 -3.90 -20.27
C GLY A 13 5.32 -3.55 -20.49
N ILE A 14 4.56 -3.36 -19.41
CA ILE A 14 3.13 -2.99 -19.45
C ILE A 14 2.88 -1.53 -19.08
N LEU A 15 3.85 -0.83 -18.48
CA LEU A 15 3.70 0.55 -18.01
C LEU A 15 3.15 1.52 -19.09
N PHE A 16 3.59 1.36 -20.33
CA PHE A 16 3.17 2.22 -21.45
C PHE A 16 2.12 1.57 -22.36
N LYS A 17 1.44 0.52 -21.88
CA LYS A 17 0.38 -0.18 -22.61
C LYS A 17 -0.95 0.02 -21.88
N PRO A 18 -1.71 1.11 -22.16
CA PRO A 18 -2.84 1.54 -21.33
C PRO A 18 -3.87 0.45 -21.03
N ARG A 19 -4.21 -0.40 -22.00
CA ARG A 19 -5.14 -1.51 -21.79
C ARG A 19 -4.60 -2.58 -20.83
N GLN A 20 -3.31 -2.91 -20.94
CA GLN A 20 -2.67 -3.91 -20.09
C GLN A 20 -2.41 -3.35 -18.70
N LEU A 21 -1.97 -2.08 -18.61
CA LEU A 21 -1.84 -1.37 -17.36
C LEU A 21 -3.18 -1.27 -16.65
N PHE A 22 -4.24 -0.80 -17.32
CA PHE A 22 -5.57 -0.69 -16.73
C PHE A 22 -6.05 -2.03 -16.18
N LYS A 23 -5.86 -3.12 -16.94
CA LYS A 23 -6.17 -4.46 -16.47
C LYS A 23 -5.37 -4.85 -15.22
N ALA A 24 -4.06 -4.59 -15.20
CA ALA A 24 -3.19 -4.97 -14.09
C ALA A 24 -3.49 -4.18 -12.80
N ILE A 25 -3.94 -2.93 -12.91
CA ILE A 25 -4.21 -2.07 -11.75
C ILE A 25 -5.61 -2.24 -11.20
N SER A 26 -6.51 -2.84 -11.99
CA SER A 26 -7.90 -3.10 -11.62
C SER A 26 -8.14 -4.56 -11.24
N ASP A 27 -7.09 -5.35 -11.08
CA ASP A 27 -7.13 -6.75 -10.71
C ASP A 27 -6.46 -6.91 -9.33
N GLU A 28 -7.05 -7.75 -8.48
CA GLU A 28 -6.51 -8.07 -7.14
C GLU A 28 -5.26 -8.93 -7.26
N ALA A 29 -5.12 -9.68 -8.36
CA ALA A 29 -4.00 -10.57 -8.57
C ALA A 29 -2.71 -9.79 -8.87
N ASP A 30 -1.64 -10.08 -8.12
CA ASP A 30 -0.27 -9.76 -8.52
C ASP A 30 0.35 -10.98 -9.25
N PRO A 31 0.29 -11.04 -10.59
CA PRO A 31 0.82 -12.18 -11.35
C PRO A 31 2.35 -12.29 -11.28
N TRP A 32 3.04 -11.23 -10.90
CA TRP A 32 4.50 -11.17 -10.89
C TRP A 32 5.10 -11.28 -9.48
N VAL A 33 4.26 -11.16 -8.44
CA VAL A 33 4.64 -11.27 -7.02
C VAL A 33 5.79 -10.31 -6.67
N ASP A 34 5.82 -9.17 -7.36
CA ASP A 34 6.88 -8.17 -7.25
C ASP A 34 6.37 -6.73 -7.06
N GLN A 35 5.06 -6.56 -6.93
CA GLN A 35 4.41 -5.25 -6.77
C GLN A 35 4.42 -4.73 -5.33
N ARG A 36 4.53 -5.63 -4.32
CA ARG A 36 4.58 -5.29 -2.89
C ARG A 36 5.83 -5.85 -2.21
N ASN A 37 7.00 -5.28 -2.53
CA ASN A 37 8.31 -5.76 -2.08
C ASN A 37 8.97 -4.80 -1.08
N LEU A 38 10.06 -4.14 -1.49
CA LEU A 38 10.92 -3.39 -0.58
C LEU A 38 10.18 -2.21 0.02
N LEU A 39 9.45 -1.44 -0.80
CA LEU A 39 8.74 -0.24 -0.35
C LEU A 39 7.43 -0.59 0.37
N HIS A 40 7.10 -1.87 0.46
CA HIS A 40 5.99 -2.40 1.23
C HIS A 40 6.46 -3.14 2.49
N SER A 41 7.63 -2.76 3.01
CA SER A 41 8.17 -3.33 4.24
C SER A 41 8.21 -2.29 5.37
N ILE A 42 8.02 -2.78 6.59
CA ILE A 42 8.18 -1.98 7.80
C ILE A 42 9.61 -1.43 7.93
N PHE A 43 10.60 -2.12 7.35
CA PHE A 43 11.99 -1.69 7.31
C PHE A 43 12.18 -0.46 6.43
N SER A 44 11.58 -0.42 5.25
CA SER A 44 11.61 0.76 4.38
C SER A 44 10.85 1.93 4.99
N TRP A 45 9.69 1.66 5.59
CA TRP A 45 8.97 2.68 6.36
C TRP A 45 9.85 3.28 7.44
N ALA A 46 10.47 2.47 8.29
CA ALA A 46 11.32 2.95 9.38
C ALA A 46 12.54 3.73 8.84
N ALA A 47 13.27 3.17 7.87
CA ALA A 47 14.48 3.77 7.33
C ALA A 47 14.22 5.12 6.66
N ILE A 48 13.23 5.19 5.75
CA ILE A 48 12.90 6.42 5.02
C ILE A 48 12.32 7.46 5.99
N SER A 49 11.44 7.05 6.90
CA SER A 49 10.84 7.96 7.88
C SER A 49 11.88 8.56 8.82
N ILE A 50 12.84 7.78 9.32
CA ILE A 50 13.94 8.29 10.15
C ILE A 50 14.75 9.34 9.40
N VAL A 51 15.15 9.06 8.16
CA VAL A 51 15.90 10.01 7.34
C VAL A 51 15.11 11.31 7.17
N LEU A 52 13.83 11.24 6.79
CA LEU A 52 13.01 12.43 6.58
C LEU A 52 12.76 13.22 7.86
N LEU A 53 12.56 12.54 9.00
CA LEU A 53 12.43 13.18 10.31
C LEU A 53 13.67 13.97 10.71
N THR A 54 14.86 13.49 10.35
CA THR A 54 16.13 14.21 10.62
C THR A 54 16.35 15.42 9.71
N ILE A 55 15.77 15.43 8.51
CA ILE A 55 15.89 16.55 7.56
C ILE A 55 14.85 17.63 7.88
N ASN A 56 13.60 17.23 8.09
CA ASN A 56 12.50 18.10 8.45
C ASN A 56 11.48 17.33 9.28
N PHE A 57 11.42 17.64 10.56
CA PHE A 57 10.56 16.91 11.49
C PHE A 57 9.08 16.91 11.08
N ASN A 58 8.54 18.07 10.71
CA ASN A 58 7.11 18.19 10.37
C ASN A 58 6.76 17.37 9.13
N PHE A 59 7.57 17.49 8.07
CA PHE A 59 7.39 16.70 6.86
C PHE A 59 7.59 15.21 7.11
N GLY A 60 8.67 14.83 7.79
CA GLY A 60 8.98 13.45 8.12
C GLY A 60 7.90 12.78 8.98
N LEU A 61 7.29 13.54 9.91
CA LEU A 61 6.19 13.05 10.73
C LEU A 61 4.94 12.76 9.90
N VAL A 62 4.51 13.73 9.07
CA VAL A 62 3.35 13.55 8.18
C VAL A 62 3.59 12.40 7.20
N PHE A 63 4.78 12.34 6.60
CA PHE A 63 5.17 11.25 5.71
C PHE A 63 5.15 9.90 6.42
N SER A 64 5.73 9.80 7.61
CA SER A 64 5.79 8.56 8.39
C SER A 64 4.40 8.03 8.72
N ILE A 65 3.49 8.91 9.14
CA ILE A 65 2.09 8.56 9.45
C ILE A 65 1.39 8.08 8.17
N ALA A 66 1.49 8.82 7.07
CA ALA A 66 0.86 8.45 5.81
C ALA A 66 1.36 7.11 5.28
N TYR A 67 2.67 6.88 5.33
CA TYR A 67 3.29 5.63 4.89
C TYR A 67 2.92 4.46 5.84
N PHE A 68 2.86 4.68 7.15
CA PHE A 68 2.37 3.67 8.06
C PHE A 68 0.93 3.25 7.74
N PHE A 69 0.02 4.21 7.52
CA PHE A 69 -1.36 3.91 7.14
C PHE A 69 -1.47 3.23 5.77
N HIS A 70 -0.61 3.58 4.81
CA HIS A 70 -0.49 2.85 3.54
C HIS A 70 -0.20 1.35 3.79
N LEU A 71 0.81 1.03 4.61
CA LEU A 71 1.11 -0.37 4.97
C LEU A 71 -0.01 -1.07 5.74
N VAL A 72 -0.72 -0.33 6.61
CA VAL A 72 -1.89 -0.87 7.33
C VAL A 72 -3.01 -1.22 6.36
N PHE A 73 -3.30 -0.35 5.38
CA PHE A 73 -4.32 -0.64 4.38
C PHE A 73 -3.93 -1.80 3.47
N ASP A 74 -2.67 -1.91 3.08
CA ASP A 74 -2.18 -3.09 2.34
C ASP A 74 -2.30 -4.39 3.15
N ALA A 75 -2.18 -4.32 4.48
CA ALA A 75 -2.39 -5.47 5.36
C ALA A 75 -3.87 -5.86 5.54
N LEU A 76 -4.79 -4.93 5.29
CA LEU A 76 -6.25 -5.14 5.36
C LEU A 76 -6.85 -5.59 4.02
N ASP A 77 -6.17 -5.28 2.92
CA ASP A 77 -6.49 -5.71 1.57
C ASP A 77 -6.24 -7.23 1.37
N GLY A 78 -6.99 -7.83 0.44
CA GLY A 78 -6.98 -9.28 0.18
C GLY A 78 -5.73 -9.81 -0.51
N ALA A 79 -4.90 -8.95 -1.12
CA ALA A 79 -3.67 -9.35 -1.77
C ALA A 79 -2.52 -9.65 -0.78
N ASP A 80 -1.53 -10.42 -1.24
CA ASP A 80 -0.38 -10.85 -0.43
C ASP A 80 0.44 -9.63 0.04
N PHE A 81 0.56 -9.47 1.36
CA PHE A 81 1.40 -8.44 1.99
C PHE A 81 2.53 -9.07 2.82
N TYR A 82 3.77 -8.66 2.54
CA TYR A 82 4.97 -9.17 3.21
C TYR A 82 5.62 -8.07 4.06
N PRO A 83 5.13 -7.81 5.29
CA PRO A 83 5.56 -6.65 6.09
C PRO A 83 7.06 -6.65 6.41
N PHE A 84 7.69 -7.82 6.42
CA PHE A 84 9.10 -8.01 6.72
C PHE A 84 9.93 -8.39 5.49
N PHE A 85 9.50 -8.04 4.27
CA PHE A 85 10.29 -8.26 3.06
C PHE A 85 11.76 -7.76 3.26
N PRO A 86 12.79 -8.52 2.82
CA PRO A 86 12.75 -9.71 1.96
C PRO A 86 12.43 -11.03 2.68
N PHE A 87 12.20 -11.03 3.99
CA PHE A 87 11.83 -12.23 4.73
C PHE A 87 10.36 -12.60 4.49
N LYS A 88 10.08 -13.32 3.39
CA LYS A 88 8.73 -13.77 2.98
C LYS A 88 8.10 -14.87 3.85
N ARG A 89 8.60 -15.09 5.07
CA ARG A 89 8.05 -16.11 6.00
C ARG A 89 6.71 -15.71 6.61
N PHE A 90 6.48 -14.42 6.73
CA PHE A 90 5.26 -13.85 7.28
C PHE A 90 4.50 -13.16 6.14
N VAL A 91 3.37 -13.74 5.76
CA VAL A 91 2.43 -13.18 4.79
C VAL A 91 1.17 -12.81 5.54
N ILE A 92 0.70 -11.59 5.32
CA ILE A 92 -0.61 -11.13 5.75
C ILE A 92 -1.50 -11.12 4.51
N LYS A 93 -2.70 -11.68 4.65
CA LYS A 93 -3.79 -11.52 3.70
C LYS A 93 -4.95 -10.93 4.47
N GLY A 94 -5.36 -9.75 4.09
CA GLY A 94 -6.47 -9.06 4.71
C GLY A 94 -7.81 -9.69 4.36
N PHE A 95 -8.87 -9.06 4.87
CA PHE A 95 -10.24 -9.54 4.72
C PHE A 95 -11.06 -8.66 3.76
N VAL A 96 -10.54 -7.50 3.36
CA VAL A 96 -11.21 -6.59 2.44
C VAL A 96 -10.82 -6.97 1.02
N LYS A 97 -11.76 -7.51 0.25
CA LYS A 97 -11.51 -7.85 -1.15
C LYS A 97 -11.55 -6.60 -2.03
N TYR A 98 -10.62 -6.54 -2.98
CA TYR A 98 -10.55 -5.45 -3.96
C TYR A 98 -11.81 -5.39 -4.84
N PHE A 99 -12.27 -4.18 -5.12
CA PHE A 99 -13.43 -3.87 -5.94
C PHE A 99 -14.70 -4.64 -5.53
N SER A 100 -14.92 -4.76 -4.21
CA SER A 100 -16.01 -5.53 -3.64
C SER A 100 -16.94 -4.69 -2.77
N ASN A 101 -18.14 -5.21 -2.48
CA ASN A 101 -19.04 -4.56 -1.52
C ASN A 101 -18.43 -4.44 -0.11
N GLN A 102 -17.45 -5.29 0.23
CA GLN A 102 -16.75 -5.22 1.52
C GLN A 102 -15.90 -3.96 1.60
N GLU A 103 -15.19 -3.62 0.52
CA GLU A 103 -14.39 -2.40 0.38
C GLU A 103 -15.28 -1.16 0.51
N ILE A 104 -16.40 -1.10 -0.22
CA ILE A 104 -17.34 0.03 -0.14
C ILE A 104 -17.86 0.23 1.29
N ILE A 105 -18.22 -0.86 1.99
CA ILE A 105 -18.70 -0.78 3.37
C ILE A 105 -17.56 -0.32 4.29
N PHE A 106 -16.36 -0.89 4.15
CA PHE A 106 -15.19 -0.55 4.93
C PHE A 106 -14.83 0.94 4.79
N ASP A 107 -14.73 1.44 3.56
CA ASP A 107 -14.40 2.83 3.25
C ASP A 107 -15.46 3.79 3.78
N THR A 108 -16.74 3.45 3.62
CA THR A 108 -17.84 4.26 4.17
C THR A 108 -17.76 4.34 5.69
N CYS A 109 -17.50 3.21 6.38
CA CYS A 109 -17.33 3.20 7.83
C CYS A 109 -16.11 4.02 8.27
N LEU A 110 -15.00 3.89 7.56
CA LEU A 110 -13.77 4.63 7.84
C LEU A 110 -13.99 6.13 7.70
N ILE A 111 -14.65 6.59 6.64
CA ILE A 111 -15.00 8.00 6.43
C ILE A 111 -15.89 8.51 7.57
N LEU A 112 -16.90 7.75 7.98
CA LEU A 112 -17.80 8.15 9.08
C LEU A 112 -17.04 8.29 10.41
N VAL A 113 -16.15 7.34 10.73
CA VAL A 113 -15.33 7.40 11.95
C VAL A 113 -14.41 8.61 11.92
N LEU A 114 -13.68 8.81 10.82
CA LEU A 114 -12.77 9.95 10.70
C LEU A 114 -13.52 11.28 10.78
N THR A 115 -14.65 11.41 10.08
CA THR A 115 -15.47 12.62 10.13
C THR A 115 -15.99 12.90 11.53
N THR A 116 -16.43 11.87 12.25
CA THR A 116 -16.91 12.01 13.64
C THR A 116 -15.78 12.46 14.57
N LEU A 117 -14.59 11.87 14.45
CA LEU A 117 -13.42 12.24 15.25
C LEU A 117 -12.89 13.66 14.96
N PHE A 118 -13.14 14.20 13.76
CA PHE A 118 -12.75 15.56 13.39
C PHE A 118 -13.78 16.62 13.75
N ILE A 119 -15.05 16.22 13.97
CA ILE A 119 -16.14 17.12 14.36
C ILE A 119 -16.20 17.29 15.89
N ILE A 120 -15.75 16.30 16.66
CA ILE A 120 -15.64 16.31 18.13
C ILE A 120 -14.32 16.98 18.55
#